data_AF-A0A8I2BRN0-F1
#
_entry.id   AF-A0A8I2BRN0-F1
#
_cell.length_a   1.000
_cell.length_b   1.000
_cell.length_c   1.000
_cell.angle_alpha   90.00
_cell.angle_beta   90.00
_cell.angle_gamma   90.00
#
_symmetry.space_group_name_H-M   'P 1'
#
loop_
_entity.id
_entity.type
_entity.pdbx_description
1 polymer ?
#
loop_
_entity_poly.entity_id
_entity_poly.type
_entity_poly.pdbx_seq_one_letter_code
_entity_poly.pdbx_strand_id
1 'polypeptide(L)'
;MTIQRKPATGKKSDADAAAFVEGAPDARAETAAQAKPGTYEKGIPKGNKRQISLTISPDLLRKVDEVAKRSGQARAAVINMALYRALEGDIFK
;
A
#
# COMPACT_ATOMS: atom_id res chain seq x y z
N MET A 1 -62.24 16.24 7.89
CA MET A 1 -61.05 16.20 7.01
C MET A 1 -59.93 16.99 7.66
N THR A 2 -58.86 16.35 8.08
CA THR A 2 -57.72 16.99 8.77
C THR A 2 -56.54 17.12 7.81
N ILE A 3 -56.09 18.35 7.55
CA ILE A 3 -54.90 18.63 6.75
C ILE A 3 -53.68 18.54 7.67
N GLN A 4 -52.84 17.52 7.48
CA GLN A 4 -51.55 17.43 8.18
C GLN A 4 -50.52 18.31 7.46
N ARG A 5 -49.81 19.15 8.24
CA ARG A 5 -48.76 20.04 7.71
C ARG A 5 -47.57 19.21 7.22
N LYS A 6 -46.98 19.65 6.10
CA LYS A 6 -45.75 19.10 5.52
C LYS A 6 -44.64 19.09 6.60
N PRO A 7 -44.00 17.94 6.91
CA PRO A 7 -42.88 17.92 7.84
C PRO A 7 -41.71 18.70 7.23
N ALA A 8 -41.14 19.62 8.03
CA ALA A 8 -39.99 20.41 7.64
C ALA A 8 -38.80 19.47 7.40
N THR A 9 -38.25 19.49 6.20
CA THR A 9 -36.97 18.87 5.86
C THR A 9 -35.87 19.58 6.64
N GLY A 10 -35.58 19.10 7.85
CA GLY A 10 -34.40 19.49 8.61
C GLY A 10 -33.15 19.24 7.77
N LYS A 11 -32.19 20.17 7.82
CA LYS A 11 -30.90 20.07 7.15
C LYS A 11 -30.26 18.73 7.56
N LYS A 12 -30.13 17.79 6.61
CA LYS A 12 -29.33 16.58 6.81
C LYS A 12 -27.93 17.03 7.19
N SER A 13 -27.45 16.60 8.34
CA SER A 13 -26.08 16.91 8.76
C SER A 13 -25.12 16.05 7.94
N ASP A 14 -23.91 16.55 7.67
CA ASP A 14 -22.88 15.77 6.98
C ASP A 14 -22.55 14.46 7.71
N ALA A 15 -22.79 14.40 9.02
CA ALA A 15 -22.65 13.19 9.83
C ALA A 15 -23.68 12.10 9.46
N ASP A 16 -24.92 12.49 9.17
CA ASP A 16 -25.97 11.56 8.72
C ASP A 16 -25.69 11.04 7.29
N ALA A 17 -25.09 11.89 6.45
CA ALA A 17 -24.66 11.50 5.12
C ALA A 17 -23.47 10.52 5.17
N ALA A 18 -22.51 10.75 6.07
CA ALA A 18 -21.38 9.83 6.28
C ALA A 18 -21.84 8.45 6.78
N ALA A 19 -22.78 8.41 7.75
CA ALA A 19 -23.34 7.16 8.25
C ALA A 19 -24.13 6.37 7.18
N PHE A 20 -24.82 7.08 6.27
CA PHE A 20 -25.49 6.44 5.13
C PHE A 20 -24.50 5.87 4.12
N VAL A 21 -23.42 6.60 3.82
CA VAL A 21 -22.35 6.12 2.93
C VAL A 21 -21.68 4.90 3.54
N GLU A 22 -21.28 4.93 4.81
CA GLU A 22 -20.62 3.79 5.49
C GLU A 22 -21.51 2.55 5.64
N GLY A 23 -22.83 2.72 5.71
CA GLY A 23 -23.79 1.62 5.78
C GLY A 23 -24.03 0.89 4.45
N ALA A 24 -23.49 1.39 3.34
CA ALA A 24 -23.66 0.78 2.04
C ALA A 24 -22.77 -0.48 1.90
N PRO A 25 -23.28 -1.59 1.32
CA PRO A 25 -22.54 -2.85 1.23
C PRO A 25 -21.27 -2.77 0.37
N ASP A 26 -21.16 -1.76 -0.49
CA ASP A 26 -20.00 -1.39 -1.31
C ASP A 26 -19.03 -0.42 -0.60
N ALA A 27 -19.50 0.33 0.39
CA ALA A 27 -18.68 1.21 1.22
C ALA A 27 -17.84 0.48 2.26
N ARG A 28 -17.88 -0.86 2.24
CA ARG A 28 -16.75 -1.70 2.65
C ARG A 28 -15.57 -1.49 1.69
N ALA A 29 -15.15 -0.23 1.56
CA ALA A 29 -13.78 0.10 1.27
C ALA A 29 -12.95 -0.77 2.21
N GLU A 30 -11.97 -1.42 1.62
CA GLU A 30 -11.00 -2.27 2.27
C GLU A 30 -10.20 -1.42 3.27
N THR A 31 -10.83 -0.96 4.35
CA THR A 31 -10.19 -0.59 5.59
C THR A 31 -9.43 -1.82 6.01
N ALA A 32 -8.15 -1.90 5.63
CA ALA A 32 -6.96 -2.11 6.44
C ALA A 32 -7.10 -2.92 7.75
N ALA A 33 -8.08 -3.82 7.85
CA ALA A 33 -8.54 -4.43 9.08
C ALA A 33 -9.02 -5.85 8.77
N GLN A 34 -8.13 -6.65 8.17
CA GLN A 34 -8.09 -8.11 8.25
C GLN A 34 -6.80 -8.59 7.57
N ALA A 35 -5.65 -8.15 8.09
CA ALA A 35 -4.41 -8.86 7.83
C ALA A 35 -4.61 -10.31 8.32
N LYS A 36 -4.70 -11.25 7.40
CA LYS A 36 -4.65 -12.68 7.75
C LYS A 36 -3.32 -12.89 8.47
N PRO A 37 -3.28 -13.56 9.64
CA PRO A 37 -2.02 -13.85 10.31
C PRO A 37 -1.15 -14.69 9.35
N GLY A 38 -0.09 -14.08 8.82
CA GLY A 38 0.83 -14.71 7.87
C GLY A 38 1.12 -13.93 6.58
N THR A 39 0.33 -12.91 6.22
CA THR A 39 0.66 -12.05 5.07
C THR A 39 1.50 -10.86 5.51
N TYR A 40 2.76 -10.78 5.06
CA TYR A 40 3.60 -9.60 5.27
C TYR A 40 3.10 -8.45 4.37
N GLU A 41 2.41 -7.48 4.99
CA GLU A 41 1.71 -6.39 4.29
C GLU A 41 2.55 -5.10 4.14
N LYS A 42 3.89 -5.19 4.17
CA LYS A 42 4.70 -3.98 3.94
C LYS A 42 4.71 -3.62 2.46
N GLY A 43 4.16 -2.45 2.13
CA GLY A 43 4.21 -1.86 0.80
C GLY A 43 3.03 -2.25 -0.09
N ILE A 44 3.00 -1.66 -1.29
CA ILE A 44 1.87 -1.80 -2.22
C ILE A 44 1.98 -3.15 -2.95
N PRO A 45 0.91 -3.97 -2.98
CA PRO A 45 0.89 -5.20 -3.78
C PRO A 45 1.09 -4.88 -5.27
N LYS A 46 2.03 -5.58 -5.92
CA LYS A 46 2.28 -5.49 -7.36
C LYS A 46 2.48 -6.90 -7.92
N GLY A 47 1.37 -7.55 -8.27
CA GLY A 47 1.35 -8.96 -8.64
C GLY A 47 1.87 -9.82 -7.48
N ASN A 48 2.84 -10.69 -7.76
CA ASN A 48 3.46 -11.58 -6.76
C ASN A 48 4.54 -10.90 -5.89
N LYS A 49 4.81 -9.60 -6.10
CA LYS A 49 5.84 -8.85 -5.38
C LYS A 49 5.22 -7.69 -4.61
N ARG A 50 5.93 -7.19 -3.60
CA ARG A 50 5.57 -5.97 -2.87
C ARG A 50 6.49 -4.83 -3.31
N GLN A 51 5.91 -3.69 -3.66
CA GLN A 51 6.67 -2.47 -3.93
C GLN A 51 6.99 -1.77 -2.61
N ILE A 52 8.27 -1.47 -2.41
CA ILE A 52 8.75 -0.72 -1.24
C ILE A 52 9.38 0.60 -1.68
N SER A 53 9.16 1.65 -0.89
CA SER A 53 9.94 2.88 -0.98
C SER A 53 11.18 2.74 -0.10
N LEU A 54 12.36 2.90 -0.69
CA LEU A 54 13.64 2.81 0.01
C LEU A 54 14.49 4.03 -0.34
N THR A 55 14.94 4.74 0.68
CA THR A 55 15.91 5.83 0.52
C THR A 55 17.32 5.24 0.59
N ILE A 56 18.16 5.56 -0.41
CA ILE A 56 19.52 5.06 -0.54
C ILE A 56 20.46 6.26 -0.70
N SER A 57 21.69 6.18 -0.18
CA SER A 57 22.68 7.23 -0.40
C SER A 57 23.03 7.37 -1.88
N PRO A 58 23.27 8.60 -2.38
CA PRO A 58 23.53 8.84 -3.79
C PRO A 58 24.80 8.15 -4.28
N ASP A 59 25.83 8.04 -3.42
CA ASP A 59 27.08 7.39 -3.76
C ASP A 59 26.91 5.87 -3.92
N LEU A 60 26.10 5.23 -3.07
CA LEU A 60 25.80 3.81 -3.21
C LEU A 60 24.96 3.55 -4.46
N LEU A 61 23.98 4.41 -4.74
CA LEU A 61 23.14 4.30 -5.93
C LEU A 61 23.98 4.36 -7.21
N ARG A 62 24.95 5.28 -7.29
CA ARG A 62 25.88 5.36 -8.42
C ARG A 62 26.68 4.07 -8.61
N LYS A 63 27.20 3.48 -7.52
CA LYS A 63 27.93 2.21 -7.59
C LYS A 63 27.05 1.06 -8.09
N VAL A 64 25.79 1.00 -7.65
CA VAL A 64 24.84 0.00 -8.13
C VAL A 64 24.57 0.18 -9.64
N ASP A 65 24.45 1.41 -10.12
CA ASP A 65 24.26 1.69 -11.55
C ASP A 65 25.44 1.29 -12.41
N GLU A 66 26.66 1.53 -11.95
CA GLU A 66 27.89 1.07 -12.63
C GLU A 66 27.90 -0.46 -12.76
N VAL A 67 27.56 -1.18 -11.69
CA VAL A 67 27.48 -2.63 -11.70
C VAL A 67 26.38 -3.12 -12.65
N ALA A 68 25.21 -2.48 -12.61
CA ALA A 68 24.08 -2.81 -13.48
C ALA A 68 24.43 -2.63 -14.96
N LYS A 69 25.11 -1.53 -15.32
CA LYS A 69 25.60 -1.29 -16.69
C LYS A 69 26.59 -2.36 -17.13
N ARG A 70 27.56 -2.70 -16.27
CA ARG A 70 28.58 -3.71 -16.57
C ARG A 70 28.00 -5.11 -16.77
N SER A 71 26.99 -5.49 -15.97
CA SER A 71 26.35 -6.80 -16.07
C SER A 71 25.19 -6.86 -17.08
N GLY A 72 24.81 -5.73 -17.68
CA GLY A 72 23.65 -5.64 -18.56
C GLY A 72 22.31 -5.89 -17.84
N GLN A 73 22.28 -5.74 -16.52
CA GLN A 73 21.10 -5.99 -15.69
C GLN A 73 20.38 -4.68 -15.35
N ALA A 74 19.09 -4.78 -15.05
CA ALA A 74 18.37 -3.65 -14.48
C ALA A 74 18.86 -3.36 -13.05
N ARG A 75 18.91 -2.08 -12.65
CA ARG A 75 19.24 -1.63 -11.29
C ARG A 75 18.50 -2.43 -10.21
N ALA A 76 17.19 -2.61 -10.38
CA ALA A 76 16.36 -3.36 -9.44
C ALA A 76 16.77 -4.84 -9.31
N ALA A 77 17.25 -5.46 -10.39
CA ALA A 77 17.73 -6.84 -10.37
C ALA A 77 19.02 -6.96 -9.54
N VAL A 78 19.95 -6.00 -9.69
CA VAL A 78 21.19 -5.97 -8.90
C VAL A 78 20.89 -5.80 -7.42
N ILE A 79 19.97 -4.90 -7.05
CA ILE A 79 19.54 -4.68 -5.66
C ILE A 79 18.93 -5.97 -5.08
N ASN A 80 18.00 -6.61 -5.80
CA ASN A 80 17.37 -7.84 -5.34
C ASN A 80 18.37 -8.98 -5.19
N MET A 81 19.31 -9.11 -6.12
CA MET A 81 20.38 -10.12 -6.04
C MET A 81 21.26 -9.89 -4.82
N ALA A 82 21.64 -8.64 -4.53
CA ALA A 82 22.45 -8.32 -3.37
C ALA A 82 21.72 -8.68 -2.06
N LEU A 83 20.42 -8.36 -1.95
CA LEU A 83 19.60 -8.74 -0.79
C LEU A 83 19.52 -10.26 -0.63
N TYR A 84 19.26 -10.98 -1.72
CA TYR A 84 19.18 -12.44 -1.70
C TYR A 84 20.48 -13.08 -1.21
N ARG A 85 21.62 -12.66 -1.79
CA ARG A 85 22.95 -13.14 -1.36
C ARG A 85 23.28 -12.76 0.08
N ALA A 86 22.83 -11.60 0.55
CA ALA A 86 23.09 -11.19 1.92
C ALA A 86 22.30 -12.01 2.95
N LEU A 87 21.08 -12.42 2.60
CA LEU A 87 20.25 -13.28 3.46
C LEU A 87 20.67 -14.75 3.42
N GLU A 88 20.99 -15.29 2.24
CA GLU A 88 21.40 -16.70 2.12
C GLU A 88 22.88 -16.94 2.46
N GLY A 89 23.73 -15.94 2.23
CA GLY A 89 25.18 -16.04 2.42
C GLY A 89 25.64 -15.86 3.87
N ASP A 90 24.75 -16.01 4.86
CA ASP A 90 25.05 -15.91 6.30
C ASP A 90 25.77 -14.63 6.74
N ILE A 91 25.64 -13.52 5.99
CA ILE A 91 26.24 -12.22 6.37
C ILE A 91 25.70 -11.72 7.72
N PHE A 92 24.50 -12.18 8.10
CA PHE A 92 23.77 -11.72 9.28
C PHE A 92 23.48 -12.84 10.31
N LYS A 93 24.14 -14.00 10.22
CA LYS A 93 24.06 -15.04 11.26
C LYS A 93 25.17 -14.92 12.29
#